data_AF-A0A7X9A636-F1
#
_entry.id   AF-A0A7X9A636-F1
#
_cell.length_a   1.000
_cell.length_b   1.000
_cell.length_c   1.000
_cell.angle_alpha   90.00
_cell.angle_beta   90.00
_cell.angle_gamma   90.00
#
_symmetry.space_group_name_H-M   'P 1'
#
loop_
_entity.id
_entity.type
_entity.pdbx_description
1 polymer ?
#
loop_
_entity_poly.entity_id
_entity_poly.type
_entity_poly.pdbx_seq_one_letter_code
_entity_poly.pdbx_strand_id
1 'polypeptide(L)' 'QHFMTELEYHGLTKRNYSIIVNESWGGRALPLLVETFGKMKDNKLVGEPLTIVTKLTNETSEKLNQLASDIAKSLN' A
#
# COMPACT_ATOMS: atom_id res chain seq x y z
N GLN A 1 -3.14 6.99 -14.11
CA GLN A 1 -2.06 7.84 -13.54
C GLN A 1 -2.58 9.12 -12.88
N HIS A 2 -3.78 9.62 -13.20
CA HIS A 2 -4.30 10.89 -12.67
C HIS A 2 -4.42 10.96 -11.13
N PHE A 3 -4.95 9.92 -10.50
CA PHE A 3 -5.25 9.91 -9.07
C PHE A 3 -4.05 10.18 -8.14
N MET A 4 -2.89 9.56 -8.41
CA MET A 4 -1.73 9.76 -7.52
C MET A 4 -1.12 11.14 -7.65
N THR A 5 -1.08 11.67 -8.88
CA THR A 5 -0.64 13.04 -9.15
C THR A 5 -1.57 14.05 -8.48
N GLU A 6 -2.89 13.79 -8.46
CA GLU A 6 -3.85 14.62 -7.72
C GLU A 6 -3.60 14.56 -6.21
N LEU A 7 -3.37 13.39 -5.63
CA LEU A 7 -3.07 13.26 -4.19
C LEU A 7 -1.80 14.02 -3.78
N GLU A 8 -0.75 13.93 -4.61
CA GLU A 8 0.48 14.68 -4.41
C GLU A 8 0.24 16.19 -4.54
N TYR A 9 -0.48 16.62 -5.58
CA TYR A 9 -0.82 18.03 -5.81
C TYR A 9 -1.65 18.62 -4.67
N HIS A 10 -2.56 17.83 -4.10
CA HIS A 10 -3.35 18.20 -2.93
C HIS A 10 -2.60 18.11 -1.60
N GLY A 11 -1.31 17.73 -1.63
CA GLY A 11 -0.46 17.73 -0.45
C GLY A 11 -0.87 16.72 0.61
N LEU A 12 -1.28 15.51 0.20
CA LEU A 12 -1.64 14.44 1.13
C LEU A 12 -0.48 14.17 2.12
N THR A 13 -0.68 14.52 3.38
CA THR A 13 0.34 14.45 4.43
C THR A 13 -0.26 13.98 5.75
N LYS A 14 0.59 13.48 6.66
CA LYS A 14 0.19 13.01 8.00
C LYS A 14 -0.87 11.91 7.93
N ARG A 15 -0.64 10.95 7.04
CA ARG A 15 -1.51 9.79 6.86
C ARG A 15 -0.73 8.50 6.98
N ASN A 16 -1.32 7.55 7.69
CA ASN A 16 -0.93 6.16 7.64
C ASN A 16 -1.51 5.55 6.35
N TYR A 17 -0.71 4.77 5.63
CA TYR A 17 -1.14 4.10 4.41
C TYR A 17 -0.57 2.69 4.30
N SER A 18 -1.25 1.83 3.56
CA SER A 18 -0.79 0.49 3.21
C SER A 18 -1.01 0.27 1.72
N ILE A 19 -0.19 -0.59 1.10
CA ILE A 19 -0.25 -0.86 -0.34
C ILE A 19 -0.59 -2.32 -0.56
N ILE A 20 -1.66 -2.56 -1.31
CA ILE A 20 -2.03 -3.88 -1.82
C ILE A 20 -2.16 -3.74 -3.33
N VAL A 21 -1.46 -4.60 -4.08
CA VAL A 21 -1.59 -4.68 -5.53
C VAL A 21 -2.08 -6.06 -5.93
N ASN A 22 -2.95 -6.08 -6.93
CA ASN A 22 -3.27 -7.31 -7.66
C ASN A 22 -2.57 -7.22 -9.00
N GLU A 23 -1.50 -8.00 -9.16
CA GLU A 23 -0.69 -8.00 -10.39
C GLU A 23 -0.17 -9.41 -10.70
N SER A 24 -0.06 -9.71 -11.99
CA SER A 24 0.65 -10.89 -12.49
C SER A 24 2.15 -10.60 -12.63
N TRP A 25 2.91 -11.62 -13.04
CA TRP A 25 4.37 -11.54 -13.26
C TRP A 25 4.80 -10.30 -14.04
N GLY A 26 5.75 -9.53 -13.47
CA GLY A 26 6.36 -8.35 -14.11
C GLY A 26 5.68 -7.01 -13.80
N GLY A 27 4.72 -6.97 -12.87
CA GLY A 27 3.99 -5.76 -12.51
C GLY A 27 4.88 -4.60 -12.04
N ARG A 28 4.63 -3.40 -12.60
CA ARG A 28 5.29 -2.14 -12.22
C ARG A 28 4.47 -1.33 -11.21
N ALA A 29 3.30 -1.84 -10.80
CA ALA A 29 2.36 -1.06 -10.00
C ALA A 29 2.89 -0.88 -8.57
N LEU A 30 3.40 -1.95 -7.95
CA LEU A 30 3.93 -1.87 -6.59
C LEU A 30 5.14 -0.91 -6.48
N PRO A 31 6.21 -1.02 -7.31
CA PRO A 31 7.33 -0.08 -7.25
C PRO A 31 6.89 1.38 -7.45
N LEU A 32 5.97 1.63 -8.39
CA LEU A 32 5.46 2.97 -8.66
C LEU A 32 4.68 3.55 -7.46
N LEU A 33 3.86 2.74 -6.80
CA LEU A 33 3.11 3.14 -5.61
C LEU A 33 4.05 3.42 -4.43
N VAL A 34 5.03 2.55 -4.19
CA VAL A 34 6.03 2.75 -3.13
C VAL A 34 6.82 4.04 -3.35
N GLU A 35 7.28 4.28 -4.58
CA GLU A 35 8.01 5.50 -4.93
C GLU A 35 7.16 6.76 -4.73
N THR A 36 5.91 6.74 -5.21
CA THR A 36 5.05 7.92 -5.19
C THR A 36 4.61 8.29 -3.77
N PHE A 37 4.13 7.32 -3.00
CA PHE A 37 3.74 7.57 -1.61
C PHE A 37 4.93 7.83 -0.70
N GLY A 38 6.11 7.27 -1.00
CA GLY A 38 7.34 7.54 -0.26
C GLY A 38 7.86 8.98 -0.40
N LYS A 39 7.49 9.68 -1.47
CA LYS A 39 7.80 11.11 -1.66
C LYS A 39 6.83 12.04 -0.92
N MET A 40 5.70 11.54 -0.44
CA MET A 40 4.71 12.36 0.26
C MET A 40 5.15 12.60 1.70
N LYS A 41 5.20 13.88 2.08
CA LYS A 41 5.69 14.33 3.39
C LYS A 41 4.84 13.78 4.54
N ASP A 42 5.51 13.36 5.62
CA ASP A 42 4.90 12.91 6.88
C ASP A 42 3.87 11.77 6.72
N ASN A 43 3.91 11.01 5.62
CA ASN A 43 3.13 9.80 5.47
C ASN A 43 3.91 8.60 6.01
N LYS A 44 3.19 7.66 6.63
CA LYS A 44 3.79 6.47 7.24
C LYS A 44 3.23 5.21 6.59
N LEU A 45 4.12 4.42 6.01
CA LEU A 45 3.77 3.08 5.57
C LEU A 45 3.47 2.20 6.79
N VAL A 46 2.33 1.52 6.76
CA VAL A 46 1.88 0.57 7.78
C VAL A 46 1.83 -0.82 7.19
N GLY A 47 2.53 -1.75 7.84
CA GLY A 47 2.70 -3.11 7.38
C GLY A 47 3.58 -3.23 6.13
N GLU A 48 3.67 -4.45 5.60
CA GLU A 48 4.41 -4.74 4.37
C GLU A 48 3.49 -4.62 3.14
N PRO A 49 3.97 -4.03 2.03
CA PRO A 49 3.22 -4.03 0.78
C PRO A 49 2.96 -5.46 0.29
N LEU A 50 1.72 -5.75 -0.10
CA LEU A 50 1.30 -7.08 -0.52
C LEU A 50 0.99 -7.14 -2.02
N THR A 51 1.56 -8.14 -2.69
CA THR A 51 1.19 -8.52 -4.05
C THR A 51 0.33 -9.78 -4.02
N ILE A 52 -0.88 -9.67 -4.54
CA ILE A 52 -1.79 -10.79 -4.71
C ILE A 52 -1.70 -11.25 -6.16
N VAL A 53 -1.23 -12.48 -6.38
CA VAL A 53 -1.12 -13.06 -7.73
C VAL A 53 -2.37 -13.88 -8.03
N THR A 54 -3.32 -13.30 -8.76
CA THR A 54 -4.52 -13.93 -9.35
C THR A 54 -5.55 -14.58 -8.40
N LYS A 55 -5.14 -15.14 -7.26
CA LYS A 55 -6.01 -15.82 -6.30
C LYS A 55 -5.49 -15.63 -4.88
N LEU A 56 -6.42 -15.55 -3.92
CA LEU A 56 -6.13 -15.61 -2.49
C LEU A 56 -5.75 -17.04 -2.11
N THR A 57 -4.50 -17.22 -1.70
CA THR A 57 -4.05 -18.44 -1.01
C THR A 57 -4.25 -18.29 0.49
N ASN A 58 -4.11 -19.39 1.24
CA ASN A 58 -4.14 -19.33 2.71
C ASN A 58 -3.01 -18.43 3.25
N GLU A 59 -1.82 -18.52 2.67
CA GLU A 59 -0.68 -17.68 3.01
C GLU A 59 -0.96 -16.19 2.76
N THR A 60 -1.55 -15.84 1.62
CA THR A 60 -1.94 -14.45 1.33
C THR A 60 -3.03 -13.97 2.28
N SER A 61 -3.96 -14.84 2.66
CA SER A 61 -5.03 -14.53 3.62
C SER A 61 -4.47 -14.24 5.01
N GLU A 62 -3.47 -15.00 5.46
CA GLU A 62 -2.76 -14.75 6.73
C GLU A 62 -2.03 -13.40 6.70
N LYS A 63 -1.33 -13.10 5.59
CA LYS A 63 -0.67 -11.80 5.41
C LYS A 63 -1.66 -10.63 5.43
N LEU A 64 -2.85 -10.80 4.84
CA LEU A 64 -3.92 -9.79 4.90
C LEU A 64 -4.45 -9.58 6.31
N ASN A 65 -4.65 -10.66 7.08
CA ASN A 65 -5.06 -10.57 8.48
C ASN A 65 -4.00 -9.85 9.32
N GLN A 66 -2.72 -10.15 9.08
CA GLN A 66 -1.62 -9.46 9.74
C GLN A 66 -1.60 -7.97 9.39
N LEU A 67 -1.74 -7.63 8.11
CA LEU A 67 -1.82 -6.23 7.66
C LEU A 67 -3.00 -5.49 8.31
N ALA A 68 -4.17 -6.12 8.40
CA ALA A 68 -5.32 -5.54 9.09
C ALA A 68 -5.03 -5.27 10.59
N SER A 69 -4.33 -6.18 11.25
CA SER A 69 -3.86 -6.00 12.64
C SER A 69 -2.90 -4.82 12.78
N ASP A 70 -1.95 -4.68 11.84
CA ASP A 70 -0.98 -3.60 11.85
C ASP A 70 -1.65 -2.24 11.56
N ILE A 71 -2.64 -2.20 10.67
CA ILE A 71 -3.49 -1.01 10.44
C ILE A 71 -4.22 -0.64 11.73
N ALA A 72 -4.88 -1.60 12.39
CA ALA A 72 -5.60 -1.35 13.64
C ALA A 72 -4.66 -0.80 14.74
N LYS A 73 -3.45 -1.36 14.87
CA LYS A 73 -2.44 -0.86 15.81
C LYS A 73 -1.96 0.55 15.48
N SER A 74 -1.93 0.92 14.21
CA SER A 74 -1.46 2.25 13.77
C SER A 74 -2.45 3.39 14.07
N LEU A 75 -3.71 3.05 14.38
CA LEU A 75 -4.77 4.00 14.71
C LEU A 75 -4.82 4.35 16.20
N ASN A 76 -4.11 3.59 17.04
CA ASN A 76 -3.93 3.83 18.47
C ASN A 76 -2.59 4.49 18.75
#